data_AF-A0A7K3RNF2-F1
#
_entry.id   AF-A0A7K3RNF2-F1
#
_cell.length_a   1.000
_cell.length_b   1.000
_cell.length_c   1.000
_cell.angle_alpha   90.00
_cell.angle_beta   90.00
_cell.angle_gamma   90.00
#
_symmetry.space_group_name_H-M   'P 1'
#
loop_
_entity.id
_entity.type
_entity.pdbx_description
1 polymer ?
#
loop_
_entity_poly.entity_id
_entity_poly.type
_entity_poly.pdbx_seq_one_letter_code
_entity_poly.pdbx_strand_id
1 'polypeptide(L)'
;RPVLPWHALRTPVADVAAALAFTAGALGKFAVDVQVLARTEIAEAAEPDAAGRGASSAMPHKRNPVLSTLIRSASLQVPAMAGALTQCLVAEDERSAGVWHAEWLLLRECLRLSGGAAHTAAELAAGLTARPERMRQNLDLTSSQIVTERLAAALAPHLGRTRSRELLTAASITADREGRPLAEVLRGLPEVTAHLTGEPLTRLLDPTTYTGAARGLVARALATAEAEPEEL
;
A
#
# COMPACT_ATOMS: atom_id res chain seq x y z
N ARG A 1 -11.44 9.88 36.32
CA ARG A 1 -10.88 9.04 37.42
C ARG A 1 -11.42 7.62 37.22
N PRO A 2 -10.61 6.56 37.37
CA PRO A 2 -11.09 5.20 37.15
C PRO A 2 -12.18 4.84 38.16
N VAL A 3 -13.09 3.93 37.77
CA VAL A 3 -14.19 3.46 38.63
C VAL A 3 -13.67 2.62 39.81
N LEU A 4 -12.58 1.87 39.60
CA LEU A 4 -11.96 0.99 40.60
C LEU A 4 -10.42 1.14 40.58
N PRO A 5 -9.72 0.81 41.69
CA PRO A 5 -8.29 0.56 41.67
C PRO A 5 -7.96 -0.57 40.70
N TRP A 6 -6.88 -0.43 39.93
CA TRP A 6 -6.56 -1.32 38.81
C TRP A 6 -5.18 -1.99 38.94
N HIS A 7 -4.74 -2.25 40.18
CA HIS A 7 -3.43 -2.86 40.43
C HIS A 7 -3.28 -4.21 39.70
N ALA A 8 -4.30 -5.07 39.73
CA ALA A 8 -4.36 -6.33 38.97
C ALA A 8 -5.33 -6.26 37.76
N LEU A 9 -6.04 -5.15 37.55
CA LEU A 9 -6.90 -4.95 36.37
C LEU A 9 -6.12 -4.25 35.26
N ARG A 10 -5.39 -5.03 34.45
CA ARG A 10 -4.38 -4.48 33.51
C ARG A 10 -4.96 -3.97 32.17
N THR A 11 -6.27 -3.76 32.09
CA THR A 11 -6.97 -3.25 30.89
C THR A 11 -6.29 -2.02 30.29
N PRO A 12 -5.91 -0.96 31.05
CA PRO A 12 -5.28 0.21 30.44
C PRO A 12 -3.96 -0.10 29.73
N VAL A 13 -3.18 -1.06 30.23
CA VAL A 13 -1.90 -1.45 29.63
C VAL A 13 -2.14 -2.26 28.35
N ALA A 14 -3.09 -3.20 28.39
CA ALA A 14 -3.45 -4.01 27.23
C ALA A 14 -4.05 -3.17 26.09
N ASP A 15 -4.91 -2.19 26.41
CA ASP A 15 -5.51 -1.30 25.41
C ASP A 15 -4.46 -0.46 24.70
N VAL A 16 -3.52 0.12 25.45
CA VAL A 16 -2.39 0.87 24.89
C VAL A 16 -1.52 -0.04 24.02
N ALA A 17 -1.22 -1.25 24.48
CA ALA A 17 -0.44 -2.21 23.70
C ALA A 17 -1.12 -2.56 22.36
N ALA A 18 -2.43 -2.81 22.38
CA ALA A 18 -3.22 -3.11 21.19
C ALA A 18 -3.22 -1.93 20.20
N ALA A 19 -3.45 -0.71 20.68
CA ALA A 19 -3.43 0.50 19.85
C ALA A 19 -2.05 0.74 19.20
N LEU A 20 -0.97 0.52 19.95
CA LEU A 20 0.41 0.67 19.44
C LEU A 20 0.74 -0.41 18.41
N ALA A 21 0.34 -1.67 18.63
CA ALA A 21 0.52 -2.75 17.65
C ALA A 21 -0.22 -2.46 16.34
N PHE A 22 -1.47 -2.00 16.43
CA PHE A 22 -2.26 -1.60 15.27
C PHE A 22 -1.60 -0.44 14.52
N THR A 23 -1.18 0.61 15.23
CA THR A 23 -0.49 1.77 14.66
C THR A 23 0.78 1.36 13.94
N ALA A 24 1.65 0.58 14.59
CA ALA A 24 2.88 0.09 13.99
C ALA A 24 2.61 -0.77 12.74
N GLY A 25 1.56 -1.60 12.76
CA GLY A 25 1.12 -2.38 11.59
C GLY A 25 0.66 -1.50 10.43
N ALA A 26 -0.17 -0.49 10.69
CA ALA A 26 -0.67 0.44 9.67
C ALA A 26 0.47 1.25 9.03
N LEU A 27 1.41 1.75 9.84
CA LEU A 27 2.61 2.44 9.35
C LEU A 27 3.52 1.47 8.58
N GLY A 28 3.65 0.23 9.04
CA GLY A 28 4.37 -0.84 8.35
C GLY A 28 3.83 -1.12 6.95
N LYS A 29 2.50 -1.10 6.77
CA LYS A 29 1.86 -1.21 5.45
C LYS A 29 2.30 -0.07 4.53
N PHE A 30 2.22 1.18 5.00
CA PHE A 30 2.69 2.33 4.23
C PHE A 30 4.16 2.19 3.83
N ALA A 31 5.01 1.74 4.76
CA ALA A 31 6.42 1.54 4.50
C ALA A 31 6.71 0.47 3.43
N VAL A 32 6.05 -0.69 3.47
CA VAL A 32 6.30 -1.73 2.45
C VAL A 32 5.82 -1.32 1.06
N ASP A 33 4.76 -0.53 0.97
CA ASP A 33 4.30 0.03 -0.30
C ASP A 33 5.37 0.99 -0.88
N VAL A 34 5.92 1.88 -0.06
CA VAL A 34 7.01 2.77 -0.48
C VAL A 34 8.24 1.97 -0.92
N GLN A 35 8.62 0.92 -0.19
CA GLN A 35 9.74 0.06 -0.58
C GLN A 35 9.53 -0.58 -1.95
N VAL A 36 8.30 -1.04 -2.23
CA VAL A 36 7.93 -1.61 -3.53
C VAL A 36 8.03 -0.57 -4.65
N LEU A 37 7.44 0.61 -4.44
CA LEU A 37 7.40 1.69 -5.42
C LEU A 37 8.78 2.32 -5.67
N ALA A 38 9.70 2.22 -4.70
CA ALA A 38 11.06 2.73 -4.78
C ALA A 38 12.07 1.75 -5.42
N ARG A 39 11.67 0.50 -5.72
CA ARG A 39 12.54 -0.47 -6.41
C ARG A 39 13.03 0.07 -7.75
N THR A 40 14.25 -0.28 -8.15
CA THR A 40 14.88 0.19 -9.39
C THR A 40 14.02 -0.05 -10.63
N GLU A 41 13.37 -1.22 -10.69
CA GLU A 41 12.55 -1.64 -11.83
C GLU A 41 11.18 -0.93 -11.89
N ILE A 42 10.73 -0.33 -10.79
CA ILE A 42 9.43 0.37 -10.68
C ILE A 42 9.65 1.88 -10.65
N ALA A 43 10.40 2.36 -9.66
CA ALA A 43 10.85 3.74 -9.52
C ALA A 43 9.72 4.79 -9.61
N GLU A 44 8.51 4.45 -9.14
CA GLU A 44 7.32 5.32 -9.18
C GLU A 44 7.27 6.29 -7.99
N ALA A 45 7.94 5.96 -6.89
CA ALA A 45 8.09 6.83 -5.74
C ALA A 45 9.53 6.85 -5.24
N ALA A 46 9.91 7.93 -4.56
CA ALA A 46 11.19 8.05 -3.88
C ALA A 46 11.03 8.74 -2.52
N GLU A 47 11.78 8.28 -1.53
CA GLU A 47 11.90 8.96 -0.25
C GLU A 47 12.56 10.34 -0.41
N PRO A 48 12.31 11.29 0.50
CA PRO A 48 12.93 12.61 0.46
C PRO A 48 14.46 12.52 0.47
N ASP A 49 15.08 13.36 -0.36
CA ASP A 49 16.53 13.48 -0.42
C ASP A 49 17.05 14.30 0.77
N ALA A 50 18.10 13.80 1.42
CA ALA A 50 18.84 14.52 2.45
C ALA A 50 20.30 14.12 2.34
N ALA A 51 21.21 15.07 2.53
CA ALA A 51 22.65 14.85 2.34
C ALA A 51 23.13 13.61 3.10
N GLY A 52 23.66 12.61 2.37
CA GLY A 52 24.17 11.35 2.93
C GLY A 52 23.11 10.29 3.28
N ARG A 53 21.81 10.58 3.15
CA ARG A 53 20.73 9.63 3.49
C ARG A 53 20.65 8.50 2.46
N GLY A 54 20.68 7.26 2.95
CA GLY A 54 20.53 6.07 2.11
C GLY A 54 21.66 5.84 1.11
N ALA A 55 22.72 6.66 1.15
CA ALA A 55 23.88 6.56 0.27
C ALA A 55 24.75 5.34 0.62
N SER A 56 25.44 4.80 -0.39
CA SER A 56 26.44 3.75 -0.19
C SER A 56 27.83 4.31 -0.42
N SER A 57 28.78 3.96 0.45
CA SER A 57 30.20 4.32 0.29
C SER A 57 30.83 3.73 -0.97
N ALA A 58 30.30 2.63 -1.51
CA ALA A 58 30.81 1.96 -2.72
C ALA A 58 30.02 2.29 -4.00
N MET A 59 28.76 2.71 -3.87
CA MET A 59 27.86 2.96 -5.01
C MET A 59 27.26 4.35 -4.91
N PRO A 60 27.85 5.37 -5.57
CA PRO A 60 27.43 6.76 -5.46
C PRO A 60 25.97 7.04 -5.89
N HIS A 61 25.43 6.22 -6.79
CA HIS A 61 24.05 6.33 -7.27
C HIS A 61 23.03 5.60 -6.38
N LYS A 62 23.47 4.78 -5.42
CA LYS A 62 22.58 3.95 -4.61
C LYS A 62 21.82 4.82 -3.61
N ARG A 63 20.50 4.73 -3.65
CA ARG A 63 19.58 5.41 -2.73
C ARG A 63 18.69 4.37 -2.06
N ASN A 64 19.01 3.98 -0.84
CA ASN A 64 18.19 3.03 -0.07
C ASN A 64 16.99 3.75 0.56
N PRO A 65 15.81 3.11 0.60
CA PRO A 65 14.62 3.68 1.24
C PRO A 65 14.72 3.47 2.77
N VAL A 66 15.51 4.31 3.45
CA VAL A 66 15.86 4.14 4.87
C VAL A 66 14.72 4.48 5.82
N LEU A 67 13.87 5.47 5.48
CA LEU A 67 12.75 5.87 6.34
C LEU A 67 11.72 4.74 6.42
N SER A 68 11.29 4.22 5.27
CA SER A 68 10.41 3.05 5.20
C SER A 68 11.05 1.81 5.82
N THR A 69 12.38 1.64 5.71
CA THR A 69 13.09 0.54 6.39
C THR A 69 13.00 0.65 7.92
N LEU A 70 13.16 1.85 8.49
CA LEU A 70 13.00 2.08 9.92
C LEU A 70 11.56 1.83 10.39
N ILE A 71 10.57 2.34 9.66
CA ILE A 71 9.14 2.13 9.98
C ILE A 71 8.80 0.64 9.95
N ARG A 72 9.23 -0.08 8.90
CA ARG A 72 9.04 -1.53 8.78
C ARG A 72 9.74 -2.30 9.91
N SER A 73 10.90 -1.85 10.37
CA SER A 73 11.59 -2.50 11.49
C SER A 73 10.77 -2.41 12.78
N ALA A 74 10.11 -1.28 13.03
CA ALA A 74 9.22 -1.12 14.19
C ALA A 74 7.96 -1.97 14.04
N SER A 75 7.35 -2.02 12.84
CA SER A 75 6.15 -2.81 12.58
C SER A 75 6.34 -4.32 12.78
N LEU A 76 7.57 -4.81 12.67
CA LEU A 76 7.91 -6.22 12.93
C LEU A 76 8.18 -6.52 14.42
N GLN A 77 8.45 -5.51 15.23
CA GLN A 77 8.81 -5.67 16.65
C GLN A 77 7.64 -5.39 17.59
N VAL A 78 6.90 -4.31 17.36
CA VAL A 78 5.84 -3.85 18.28
C VAL A 78 4.73 -4.90 18.49
N PRO A 79 4.21 -5.60 17.47
CA PRO A 79 3.17 -6.61 17.68
C PRO A 79 3.60 -7.76 18.60
N ALA A 80 4.87 -8.17 18.55
CA ALA A 80 5.39 -9.22 19.42
C ALA A 80 5.45 -8.77 20.88
N MET A 81 5.96 -7.56 21.14
CA MET A 81 6.01 -6.98 22.49
C MET A 81 4.61 -6.68 23.04
N ALA A 82 3.70 -6.19 22.20
CA ALA A 82 2.30 -5.97 22.55
C ALA A 82 1.59 -7.28 22.90
N GLY A 83 1.86 -8.37 22.16
CA GLY A 83 1.36 -9.70 22.50
C GLY A 83 1.80 -10.16 23.90
N ALA A 84 3.03 -9.87 24.30
CA ALA A 84 3.52 -10.15 25.65
C ALA A 84 2.87 -9.24 26.72
N LEU A 85 2.60 -7.97 26.41
CA LEU A 85 1.81 -7.08 27.29
C LEU A 85 0.37 -7.58 27.49
N THR A 86 -0.26 -8.12 26.46
CA THR A 86 -1.61 -8.72 26.58
C THR A 86 -1.62 -9.91 27.53
N GLN A 87 -0.55 -10.71 27.57
CA GLN A 87 -0.43 -11.83 28.52
C GLN A 87 -0.37 -11.33 29.98
N CYS A 88 0.01 -10.07 30.22
CA CYS A 88 0.03 -9.48 31.55
C CYS A 88 -1.37 -9.18 32.12
N LEU A 89 -2.45 -9.40 31.35
CA LEU A 89 -3.82 -9.36 31.89
C LEU A 89 -4.06 -10.42 32.98
N VAL A 90 -3.31 -11.53 32.95
CA VAL A 90 -3.44 -12.62 33.92
C VAL A 90 -2.60 -12.31 35.18
N ALA A 91 -3.01 -11.29 35.93
CA ALA A 91 -2.38 -10.91 37.20
C ALA A 91 -3.15 -11.51 38.38
N GLU A 92 -2.47 -12.32 39.20
CA GLU A 92 -3.02 -12.92 40.41
C GLU A 92 -3.15 -11.94 41.59
N ASP A 93 -4.15 -12.20 42.44
CA ASP A 93 -4.47 -11.47 43.69
C ASP A 93 -4.48 -9.93 43.51
N GLU A 94 -4.14 -9.18 44.55
CA GLU A 94 -4.13 -7.71 44.50
C GLU A 94 -2.84 -7.13 43.89
N ARG A 95 -1.78 -7.93 43.76
CA ARG A 95 -0.51 -7.57 43.13
C ARG A 95 0.33 -8.80 42.77
N SER A 96 0.37 -9.10 41.47
CA SER A 96 1.15 -10.22 40.94
C SER A 96 2.66 -10.09 41.13
N ALA A 97 3.30 -11.22 41.49
CA ALA A 97 4.74 -11.35 41.67
C ALA A 97 5.46 -11.71 40.35
N GLY A 98 5.37 -10.84 39.35
CA GLY A 98 6.11 -10.98 38.10
C GLY A 98 5.44 -10.29 36.92
N VAL A 99 4.12 -10.44 36.80
CA VAL A 99 3.33 -9.86 35.70
C VAL A 99 3.50 -8.35 35.64
N TRP A 100 3.33 -7.67 36.78
CA TRP A 100 3.51 -6.21 36.84
C TRP A 100 4.92 -5.77 36.45
N HIS A 101 5.94 -6.55 36.80
CA HIS A 101 7.35 -6.23 36.51
C HIS A 101 7.67 -6.41 35.01
N ALA A 102 7.03 -7.37 34.34
CA ALA A 102 7.22 -7.64 32.91
C ALA A 102 6.75 -6.49 32.01
N GLU A 103 5.76 -5.70 32.47
CA GLU A 103 5.16 -4.62 31.68
C GLU A 103 6.13 -3.46 31.39
N TRP A 104 7.01 -3.12 32.34
CA TRP A 104 7.70 -1.82 32.34
C TRP A 104 8.61 -1.61 31.13
N LEU A 105 9.38 -2.65 30.78
CA LEU A 105 10.25 -2.62 29.61
C LEU A 105 9.41 -2.63 28.34
N LEU A 106 8.49 -3.58 28.23
CA LEU A 106 7.73 -3.83 27.01
C LEU A 106 6.87 -2.62 26.63
N LEU A 107 6.17 -2.02 27.58
CA LEU A 107 5.33 -0.85 27.33
C LEU A 107 6.17 0.34 26.85
N ARG A 108 7.30 0.60 27.50
CA ARG A 108 8.22 1.67 27.10
C ARG A 108 8.76 1.46 25.69
N GLU A 109 9.14 0.22 25.34
CA GLU A 109 9.64 -0.09 24.01
C GLU A 109 8.57 0.01 22.92
N CYS A 110 7.34 -0.46 23.19
CA CYS A 110 6.21 -0.26 22.28
C CYS A 110 5.96 1.24 22.01
N LEU A 111 5.95 2.07 23.05
CA LEU A 111 5.79 3.53 22.93
C LEU A 111 6.93 4.14 22.12
N ARG A 112 8.18 3.79 22.45
CA ARG A 112 9.38 4.33 21.80
C ARG A 112 9.43 3.99 20.31
N LEU A 113 9.22 2.72 19.96
CA LEU A 113 9.27 2.26 18.57
C LEU A 113 8.11 2.82 17.76
N SER A 114 6.89 2.82 18.32
CA SER A 114 5.72 3.36 17.61
C SER A 114 5.82 4.88 17.42
N GLY A 115 6.29 5.61 18.44
CA GLY A 115 6.55 7.05 18.35
C GLY A 115 7.63 7.38 17.31
N GLY A 116 8.74 6.63 17.31
CA GLY A 116 9.77 6.75 16.29
C GLY A 116 9.26 6.44 14.88
N ALA A 117 8.45 5.39 14.73
CA ALA A 117 7.83 5.04 13.46
C ALA A 117 6.85 6.11 12.98
N ALA A 118 6.02 6.67 13.86
CA ALA A 118 5.08 7.73 13.53
C ALA A 118 5.81 9.02 13.10
N HIS A 119 6.85 9.42 13.84
CA HIS A 119 7.70 10.55 13.47
C HIS A 119 8.35 10.35 12.09
N THR A 120 8.94 9.18 11.87
CA THR A 120 9.59 8.81 10.59
C THR A 120 8.57 8.75 9.45
N ALA A 121 7.36 8.27 9.71
CA ALA A 121 6.29 8.20 8.72
C ALA A 121 5.77 9.59 8.34
N ALA A 122 5.70 10.53 9.30
CA ALA A 122 5.33 11.92 9.01
C ALA A 122 6.38 12.58 8.11
N GLU A 123 7.67 12.38 8.38
CA GLU A 123 8.75 12.85 7.51
C GLU A 123 8.66 12.22 6.11
N LEU A 124 8.48 10.90 6.04
CA LEU A 124 8.35 10.18 4.79
C LEU A 124 7.16 10.70 3.98
N ALA A 125 5.99 10.85 4.59
CA ALA A 125 4.78 11.33 3.93
C ALA A 125 4.91 12.78 3.43
N ALA A 126 5.55 13.66 4.21
CA ALA A 126 5.77 15.06 3.82
C ALA A 126 6.75 15.21 2.65
N GLY A 127 7.71 14.30 2.54
CA GLY A 127 8.79 14.37 1.55
C GLY A 127 8.71 13.36 0.40
N LEU A 128 7.69 12.49 0.37
CA LEU A 128 7.56 11.44 -0.64
C LEU A 128 7.39 12.07 -2.03
N THR A 129 8.27 11.72 -2.96
CA THR A 129 8.20 12.22 -4.34
C THR A 129 7.58 11.15 -5.25
N ALA A 130 6.43 11.45 -5.84
CA ALA A 130 5.85 10.64 -6.90
C ALA A 130 6.49 10.96 -8.27
N ARG A 131 6.54 9.98 -9.17
CA ARG A 131 7.08 10.11 -10.53
C ARG A 131 6.03 9.69 -11.57
N PRO A 132 5.09 10.60 -11.93
CA PRO A 132 3.99 10.30 -12.85
C PRO A 132 4.45 9.76 -14.21
N GLU A 133 5.59 10.23 -14.71
CA GLU A 133 6.16 9.78 -15.98
C GLU A 133 6.60 8.32 -15.89
N ARG A 134 7.15 7.88 -14.75
CA ARG A 134 7.49 6.47 -14.51
C ARG A 134 6.25 5.61 -14.34
N MET A 135 5.24 6.09 -13.61
CA MET A 135 3.94 5.40 -13.51
C MET A 135 3.32 5.18 -14.90
N ARG A 136 3.37 6.21 -15.77
CA ARG A 136 2.86 6.10 -17.15
C ARG A 136 3.65 5.09 -17.98
N GLN A 137 4.98 5.09 -17.90
CA GLN A 137 5.83 4.12 -18.58
C GLN A 137 5.57 2.70 -18.10
N ASN A 138 5.37 2.50 -16.79
CA ASN A 138 5.09 1.19 -16.23
C ASN A 138 3.74 0.62 -16.69
N LEU A 139 2.74 1.48 -16.92
CA LEU A 139 1.48 1.08 -17.55
C LEU A 139 1.66 0.52 -18.97
N ASP A 140 2.69 0.98 -19.70
CA ASP A 140 2.99 0.51 -21.05
C ASP A 140 3.74 -0.83 -21.09
N LEU A 141 4.28 -1.33 -19.96
CA LEU A 141 5.03 -2.59 -19.91
C LEU A 141 4.21 -3.80 -20.37
N THR A 142 2.89 -3.75 -20.19
CA THR A 142 1.97 -4.81 -20.64
C THR A 142 1.40 -4.56 -22.03
N SER A 143 1.82 -3.50 -22.73
CA SER A 143 1.32 -3.11 -24.05
C SER A 143 -0.22 -3.09 -24.14
N SER A 144 -0.85 -2.39 -23.19
CA SER A 144 -2.32 -2.26 -23.02
C SER A 144 -3.07 -3.54 -22.58
N GLN A 145 -2.39 -4.65 -22.29
CA GLN A 145 -3.07 -5.87 -21.85
C GLN A 145 -3.74 -5.72 -20.47
N ILE A 146 -3.23 -4.83 -19.63
CA ILE A 146 -3.80 -4.52 -18.30
C ILE A 146 -5.25 -4.01 -18.35
N VAL A 147 -5.72 -3.51 -19.50
CA VAL A 147 -7.11 -3.02 -19.68
C VAL A 147 -8.01 -3.96 -20.49
N THR A 148 -7.61 -5.21 -20.70
CA THR A 148 -8.41 -6.19 -21.48
C THR A 148 -9.83 -6.41 -20.93
N GLU A 149 -10.03 -6.32 -19.62
CA GLU A 149 -11.37 -6.46 -19.02
C GLU A 149 -12.39 -5.47 -19.59
N ARG A 150 -12.01 -4.20 -19.76
CA ARG A 150 -12.94 -3.16 -20.24
C ARG A 150 -13.22 -3.29 -21.73
N LEU A 151 -12.24 -3.78 -22.50
CA LEU A 151 -12.44 -4.16 -23.90
C LEU A 151 -13.47 -5.29 -23.99
N ALA A 152 -13.40 -6.27 -23.08
CA ALA A 152 -14.36 -7.37 -23.03
C ALA A 152 -15.77 -6.85 -22.72
N ALA A 153 -15.87 -5.92 -21.77
CA ALA A 153 -17.13 -5.27 -21.43
C ALA A 153 -17.71 -4.45 -22.60
N ALA A 154 -16.87 -3.74 -23.35
CA ALA A 154 -17.29 -2.94 -24.51
C ALA A 154 -17.74 -3.81 -25.70
N LEU A 155 -17.12 -4.99 -25.89
CA LEU A 155 -17.49 -5.93 -26.96
C LEU A 155 -18.69 -6.83 -26.59
N ALA A 156 -18.98 -7.01 -25.30
CA ALA A 156 -20.02 -7.93 -24.84
C ALA A 156 -21.43 -7.66 -25.39
N PRO A 157 -21.88 -6.41 -25.59
CA PRO A 157 -23.17 -6.13 -26.24
C PRO A 157 -23.25 -6.58 -27.70
N HIS A 158 -22.11 -6.76 -28.38
CA HIS A 158 -22.04 -7.11 -29.80
C HIS A 158 -21.76 -8.59 -30.03
N LEU A 159 -20.86 -9.18 -29.25
CA LEU A 159 -20.39 -10.56 -29.44
C LEU A 159 -20.88 -11.54 -28.36
N GLY A 160 -21.41 -11.01 -27.25
CA GLY A 160 -21.71 -11.79 -26.05
C GLY A 160 -20.49 -11.94 -25.13
N ARG A 161 -20.75 -11.98 -23.81
CA ARG A 161 -19.70 -11.98 -22.76
C ARG A 161 -18.66 -13.09 -22.92
N THR A 162 -19.10 -14.31 -23.21
CA THR A 162 -18.20 -15.47 -23.36
C THR A 162 -17.28 -15.26 -24.55
N ARG A 163 -17.84 -14.94 -25.72
CA ARG A 163 -17.05 -14.73 -26.94
C ARG A 163 -16.08 -13.56 -26.81
N SER A 164 -16.49 -12.44 -26.22
CA SER A 164 -15.60 -11.29 -26.00
C SER A 164 -14.39 -11.63 -25.13
N ARG A 165 -14.59 -12.44 -24.08
CA ARG A 165 -13.50 -12.92 -23.20
C ARG A 165 -12.56 -13.89 -23.91
N GLU A 166 -13.10 -14.84 -24.66
CA GLU A 166 -12.30 -15.80 -25.45
C GLU A 166 -11.46 -15.08 -26.50
N LEU A 167 -12.07 -14.14 -27.24
CA LEU A 167 -11.40 -13.34 -28.26
C LEU A 167 -10.23 -12.54 -27.69
N LEU A 168 -10.43 -11.85 -26.55
CA LEU A 168 -9.37 -11.05 -25.93
C LEU A 168 -8.30 -11.91 -25.27
N THR A 169 -8.65 -13.06 -24.68
CA THR A 169 -7.67 -14.03 -24.20
C THR A 169 -6.77 -14.50 -25.34
N ALA A 170 -7.36 -14.87 -26.48
CA ALA A 170 -6.59 -15.30 -27.66
C ALA A 170 -5.72 -14.17 -28.23
N ALA A 171 -6.23 -12.94 -28.27
CA ALA A 171 -5.49 -11.77 -28.72
C ALA A 171 -4.29 -11.45 -27.80
N SER A 172 -4.47 -11.53 -26.48
CA SER A 172 -3.38 -11.38 -25.49
C SER A 172 -2.31 -12.44 -25.65
N ILE A 173 -2.69 -13.72 -25.75
CA ILE A 173 -1.73 -14.82 -25.98
C ILE A 173 -0.94 -14.59 -27.28
N THR A 174 -1.62 -14.09 -28.32
CA THR A 174 -0.98 -13.79 -29.61
C THR A 174 0.01 -12.63 -29.48
N ALA A 175 -0.39 -11.55 -28.79
CA ALA A 175 0.45 -10.38 -28.53
C ALA A 175 1.75 -10.77 -27.79
N ASP A 176 1.63 -11.59 -26.75
CA ASP A 176 2.78 -12.09 -25.98
C ASP A 176 3.67 -13.00 -26.81
N ARG A 177 3.09 -13.96 -27.53
CA ARG A 177 3.85 -14.93 -28.34
C ARG A 177 4.62 -14.25 -29.47
N GLU A 178 4.05 -13.21 -30.07
CA GLU A 178 4.62 -12.52 -31.23
C GLU A 178 5.43 -11.28 -30.85
N GLY A 179 5.43 -10.89 -29.57
CA GLY A 179 6.13 -9.70 -29.09
C GLY A 179 5.60 -8.40 -29.69
N ARG A 180 4.30 -8.32 -29.98
CA ARG A 180 3.64 -7.16 -30.60
C ARG A 180 2.60 -6.54 -29.67
N PRO A 181 2.38 -5.21 -29.72
CA PRO A 181 1.37 -4.57 -28.88
C PRO A 181 -0.03 -5.13 -29.12
N LEU A 182 -0.82 -5.29 -28.06
CA LEU A 182 -2.22 -5.76 -28.15
C LEU A 182 -3.03 -4.93 -29.15
N ALA A 183 -2.78 -3.63 -29.19
CA ALA A 183 -3.41 -2.70 -30.12
C ALA A 183 -3.26 -3.12 -31.60
N GLU A 184 -2.12 -3.67 -31.99
CA GLU A 184 -1.88 -4.14 -33.36
C GLU A 184 -2.64 -5.43 -33.66
N VAL A 185 -2.61 -6.38 -32.72
CA VAL A 185 -3.34 -7.65 -32.84
C VAL A 185 -4.83 -7.38 -33.02
N LEU A 186 -5.42 -6.52 -32.19
CA LEU A 186 -6.85 -6.18 -32.25
C LEU A 186 -7.26 -5.51 -33.56
N ARG A 187 -6.41 -4.65 -34.15
CA ARG A 187 -6.68 -4.03 -35.45
C ARG A 187 -6.71 -5.04 -36.60
N GLY A 188 -6.07 -6.20 -36.44
CA GLY A 188 -6.11 -7.30 -37.40
C GLY A 188 -7.32 -8.22 -37.27
N LEU A 189 -8.18 -8.03 -36.26
CA LEU A 189 -9.32 -8.90 -35.98
C LEU A 189 -10.64 -8.27 -36.46
N PRO A 190 -11.28 -8.80 -37.53
CA PRO A 190 -12.55 -8.27 -38.04
C PRO A 190 -13.67 -8.26 -37.01
N GLU A 191 -13.71 -9.25 -36.10
CA GLU A 191 -14.69 -9.32 -35.01
C GLU A 191 -14.56 -8.13 -34.03
N VAL A 192 -13.37 -7.55 -33.91
CA VAL A 192 -13.14 -6.34 -33.10
C VAL A 192 -13.42 -5.10 -33.93
N THR A 193 -12.84 -5.00 -35.12
CA THR A 193 -12.92 -3.79 -35.96
C THR A 193 -14.30 -3.55 -36.58
N ALA A 194 -15.18 -4.55 -36.60
CA ALA A 194 -16.60 -4.33 -36.92
C ALA A 194 -17.33 -3.45 -35.89
N HIS A 195 -16.81 -3.34 -34.66
CA HIS A 195 -17.49 -2.67 -33.54
C HIS A 195 -16.65 -1.59 -32.86
N LEU A 196 -15.33 -1.76 -32.81
CA LEU A 196 -14.38 -0.85 -32.15
C LEU A 196 -13.22 -0.53 -33.10
N THR A 197 -13.19 0.69 -33.62
CA THR A 197 -12.10 1.21 -34.48
C THR A 197 -11.73 2.63 -34.11
N GLY A 198 -10.62 3.12 -34.65
CA GLY A 198 -10.23 4.53 -34.53
C GLY A 198 -10.06 5.01 -33.09
N GLU A 199 -10.68 6.16 -32.78
CA GLU A 199 -10.59 6.81 -31.46
C GLU A 199 -11.21 5.96 -30.34
N PRO A 200 -12.41 5.36 -30.49
CA PRO A 200 -12.98 4.49 -29.45
C PRO A 200 -12.05 3.35 -29.02
N LEU A 201 -11.42 2.65 -29.97
CA LEU A 201 -10.48 1.57 -29.66
C LEU A 201 -9.22 2.12 -28.97
N THR A 202 -8.68 3.22 -29.47
CA THR A 202 -7.47 3.86 -28.90
C THR A 202 -7.73 4.28 -27.45
N ARG A 203 -8.88 4.89 -27.17
CA ARG A 203 -9.29 5.28 -25.82
C ARG A 203 -9.45 4.06 -24.91
N LEU A 204 -10.03 2.96 -25.40
CA LEU A 204 -10.15 1.70 -24.66
C LEU A 204 -8.83 0.93 -24.49
N LEU A 205 -7.74 1.35 -25.14
CA LEU A 205 -6.40 0.81 -24.92
C LEU A 205 -5.52 1.66 -24.00
N ASP A 206 -5.91 2.90 -23.71
CA ASP A 206 -5.18 3.80 -22.80
C ASP A 206 -5.55 3.55 -21.32
N PRO A 207 -4.65 2.97 -20.49
CA PRO A 207 -4.95 2.64 -19.10
C PRO A 207 -5.27 3.85 -18.22
N THR A 208 -4.82 5.06 -18.59
CA THR A 208 -5.07 6.28 -17.81
C THR A 208 -6.54 6.67 -17.77
N THR A 209 -7.34 6.16 -18.71
CA THR A 209 -8.79 6.38 -18.79
C THR A 209 -9.60 5.28 -18.10
N TYR A 210 -8.96 4.36 -17.37
CA TYR A 210 -9.61 3.24 -16.67
C TYR A 210 -9.30 3.20 -15.17
N THR A 211 -9.42 4.35 -14.49
CA THR A 211 -9.15 4.47 -13.05
C THR A 211 -10.38 4.24 -12.17
N GLY A 212 -11.54 3.92 -12.77
CA GLY A 212 -12.77 3.57 -12.07
C GLY A 212 -13.19 4.60 -11.03
N ALA A 213 -13.45 4.14 -9.81
CA ALA A 213 -13.89 4.98 -8.69
C ALA A 213 -12.74 5.66 -7.93
N ALA A 214 -11.48 5.61 -8.39
CA ALA A 214 -10.31 6.06 -7.64
C ALA A 214 -10.47 7.48 -7.07
N ARG A 215 -10.87 8.45 -7.91
CA ARG A 215 -11.10 9.85 -7.46
C ARG A 215 -12.20 9.95 -6.40
N GLY A 216 -13.29 9.21 -6.56
CA GLY A 216 -14.40 9.21 -5.61
C GLY A 216 -14.01 8.61 -4.26
N LEU A 217 -13.18 7.55 -4.26
CA LEU A 217 -12.67 6.95 -3.03
C LEU A 217 -11.71 7.88 -2.29
N VAL A 218 -10.82 8.57 -3.02
CA VAL A 218 -9.93 9.59 -2.43
C VAL A 218 -10.73 10.72 -1.80
N ALA A 219 -11.74 11.25 -2.50
CA ALA A 219 -12.58 12.32 -1.97
C ALA A 219 -13.31 11.91 -0.69
N ARG A 220 -13.81 10.67 -0.62
CA ARG A 220 -14.44 10.14 0.60
C ARG A 220 -13.46 10.06 1.78
N ALA A 221 -12.23 9.62 1.53
CA ALA A 221 -11.21 9.53 2.58
C ALA A 221 -10.82 10.91 3.14
N LEU A 222 -10.64 11.90 2.26
CA LEU A 222 -10.31 13.27 2.66
C LEU A 222 -11.44 13.92 3.47
N ALA A 223 -12.69 13.76 3.03
CA ALA A 223 -13.84 14.27 3.76
C ALA A 223 -13.96 13.70 5.19
N THR A 224 -13.61 12.41 5.38
CA THR A 224 -13.57 11.81 6.71
C THR A 224 -12.47 12.42 7.58
N ALA A 225 -11.26 12.61 7.04
CA ALA A 225 -10.15 13.20 7.79
C ALA A 225 -10.42 14.68 8.17
N GLU A 226 -11.13 15.43 7.33
CA GLU A 226 -11.53 16.82 7.59
C GLU A 226 -12.72 16.94 8.57
N ALA A 227 -13.50 15.87 8.77
CA ALA A 227 -14.63 15.84 9.70
C ALA A 227 -14.23 15.45 11.14
N GLU A 228 -13.03 14.91 11.33
CA GLU A 228 -12.47 14.57 12.65
C GLU A 228 -11.74 15.69 13.46
N PRO A 229 -11.86 17.02 13.21
CA PRO A 229 -11.10 17.99 14.00
C PRO A 229 -11.91 18.70 15.11
N GLU A 230 -12.64 18.00 15.99
CA GLU A 230 -13.21 18.67 17.18
C GLU A 230 -13.54 17.88 18.46
N GLU A 231 -13.29 16.56 18.56
CA GLU A 231 -13.50 15.83 19.84
C GLU A 231 -12.35 14.87 20.18
N LEU A 232 -11.25 15.43 20.68
CA LEU A 232 -10.30 14.76 21.58
C LEU A 232 -9.88 15.72 22.70
#